data_AF-A0A1C4M6S2-F1
#
_entry.id   AF-A0A1C4M6S2-F1
#
_cell.length_a   1.000
_cell.length_b   1.000
_cell.length_c   1.000
_cell.angle_alpha   90.00
_cell.angle_beta   90.00
_cell.angle_gamma   90.00
#
_symmetry.space_group_name_H-M   'P 1'
#
loop_
_entity.id
_entity.type
_entity.pdbx_description
1 polymer ?
#
loop_
_entity_poly.entity_id
_entity_poly.type
_entity_poly.pdbx_seq_one_letter_code
_entity_poly.pdbx_strand_id
1 'polypeptide(L)'
;MERQELLLTIEKALSEVLERPISGLTEETALFDELQLTSIAVLGMLMSVEEATGISVDPEGLDIDDLRTLGSFADYVEAAIRAEGVRDAGGAGDTGDGGDAAVAAGTAGPAGAADAGRAGEKAS
;
A
#
# COMPACT_ATOMS: atom_id res chain seq x y z
N MET A 1 0.49 -17.16 -11.30
CA MET A 1 -0.19 -17.86 -10.20
C MET A 1 -1.47 -18.44 -10.77
N GLU A 2 -1.77 -19.71 -10.53
CA GLU A 2 -3.03 -20.34 -10.95
C GLU A 2 -4.14 -20.03 -9.94
N ARG A 3 -5.42 -19.97 -10.39
CA ARG A 3 -6.57 -19.66 -9.52
C ARG A 3 -6.67 -20.56 -8.28
N GLN A 4 -6.43 -21.86 -8.43
CA GLN A 4 -6.41 -22.79 -7.29
C GLN A 4 -5.31 -22.48 -6.28
N GLU A 5 -4.13 -22.05 -6.74
CA GLU A 5 -3.00 -21.72 -5.89
C GLU A 5 -3.28 -20.43 -5.09
N LEU A 6 -3.97 -19.48 -5.70
CA LEU A 6 -4.46 -18.28 -5.03
C LEU A 6 -5.51 -18.62 -3.97
N LEU A 7 -6.49 -19.47 -4.27
CA LEU A 7 -7.50 -19.90 -3.30
C LEU A 7 -6.88 -20.58 -2.08
N LEU A 8 -5.89 -21.46 -2.27
CA LEU A 8 -5.15 -22.08 -1.17
C LEU A 8 -4.37 -21.07 -0.32
N THR A 9 -3.79 -20.07 -0.98
CA THR A 9 -3.08 -18.97 -0.29
C THR A 9 -4.06 -18.17 0.58
N ILE A 10 -5.23 -17.84 0.04
CA ILE A 10 -6.27 -17.12 0.78
C ILE A 10 -6.83 -17.99 1.92
N GLU A 11 -7.07 -19.28 1.69
CA GLU A 11 -7.53 -20.23 2.73
C GLU A 11 -6.54 -20.29 3.90
N LYS A 12 -5.24 -20.32 3.60
CA LYS A 12 -4.20 -20.28 4.63
C LYS A 12 -4.21 -18.96 5.39
N ALA A 13 -4.25 -17.82 4.70
CA ALA A 13 -4.34 -16.50 5.33
C ALA A 13 -5.57 -16.38 6.25
N LEU A 14 -6.73 -16.86 5.80
CA LEU A 14 -7.94 -16.92 6.60
C LEU A 14 -7.80 -17.79 7.83
N SER A 15 -7.13 -18.94 7.72
CA SER A 15 -6.89 -19.84 8.85
C SER A 15 -5.99 -19.21 9.92
N GLU A 16 -4.98 -18.45 9.49
CA GLU A 16 -4.07 -17.72 10.38
C GLU A 16 -4.80 -16.57 11.09
N VAL A 17 -5.57 -15.78 10.34
CA VAL A 17 -6.29 -14.61 10.87
C VAL A 17 -7.47 -14.98 11.77
N LEU A 18 -8.20 -16.04 11.42
CA LEU A 18 -9.33 -16.51 12.22
C LEU A 18 -8.88 -17.44 13.36
N GLU A 19 -7.58 -17.65 13.51
CA GLU A 19 -6.94 -18.50 14.53
C GLU A 19 -7.58 -19.90 14.62
N ARG A 20 -8.09 -20.39 13.48
CA ARG A 20 -8.80 -21.68 13.38
C ARG A 20 -8.48 -22.34 12.05
N PRO A 21 -8.34 -23.67 12.01
CA PRO A 21 -8.14 -24.36 10.74
C PRO A 21 -9.39 -24.23 9.88
N ILE A 22 -9.21 -23.70 8.67
CA ILE A 22 -10.26 -23.65 7.64
C ILE A 22 -9.76 -24.44 6.44
N SER A 23 -10.64 -25.29 5.90
CA SER A 23 -10.31 -26.15 4.77
C SER A 23 -11.52 -26.41 3.91
N GLY A 24 -11.31 -26.48 2.59
CA GLY A 24 -12.37 -26.85 1.64
C GLY A 24 -13.29 -25.68 1.32
N LEU A 25 -12.74 -24.47 1.34
CA LEU A 25 -13.49 -23.31 0.88
C LEU A 25 -13.69 -23.38 -0.64
N THR A 26 -14.84 -22.90 -1.10
CA THR A 26 -15.16 -22.79 -2.53
C THR A 26 -15.29 -21.33 -2.90
N GLU A 27 -15.28 -21.04 -4.20
CA GLU A 27 -15.45 -19.67 -4.71
C GLU A 27 -16.80 -19.06 -4.32
N GLU A 28 -17.80 -19.91 -4.06
CA GLU A 28 -19.14 -19.49 -3.63
C GLU A 28 -19.23 -19.19 -2.13
N THR A 29 -18.19 -19.53 -1.34
CA THR A 29 -18.22 -19.32 0.11
C THR A 29 -18.35 -17.85 0.45
N ALA A 30 -19.39 -17.49 1.20
CA ALA A 30 -19.64 -16.13 1.64
C ALA A 30 -18.75 -15.77 2.83
N LEU A 31 -17.85 -14.81 2.62
CA LEU A 31 -16.84 -14.43 3.61
C LEU A 31 -17.44 -13.86 4.90
N PHE A 32 -18.42 -12.97 4.80
CA PHE A 32 -19.07 -12.38 5.97
C PHE A 32 -20.13 -13.28 6.61
N ASP A 33 -20.87 -14.03 5.80
CA ASP A 33 -22.01 -14.82 6.28
C ASP A 33 -21.56 -16.18 6.85
N GLU A 34 -20.68 -16.90 6.14
CA GLU A 34 -20.22 -18.23 6.54
C GLU A 34 -18.97 -18.17 7.42
N LEU A 35 -17.99 -17.31 7.07
CA LEU A 35 -16.74 -17.20 7.84
C LEU A 35 -16.80 -16.17 8.96
N GLN A 36 -17.88 -15.38 9.03
CA GLN A 36 -18.06 -14.32 10.01
C GLN A 36 -16.87 -13.34 10.05
N LEU A 37 -16.33 -13.02 8.88
CA LEU A 37 -15.25 -12.07 8.76
C LEU A 37 -15.62 -10.73 9.38
N THR A 38 -14.76 -10.23 10.25
CA THR A 38 -14.86 -8.89 10.83
C THR A 38 -13.95 -7.94 10.07
N SER A 39 -14.17 -6.63 10.17
CA SER A 39 -13.32 -5.62 9.53
C SER A 39 -11.84 -5.73 9.93
N ILE A 40 -11.55 -6.11 11.18
CA ILE A 40 -10.18 -6.37 11.64
C ILE A 40 -9.59 -7.61 10.95
N ALA A 41 -10.39 -8.68 10.85
CA ALA A 41 -9.97 -9.90 10.17
C ALA A 41 -9.79 -9.69 8.66
N VAL A 42 -10.61 -8.87 8.01
CA VAL A 42 -10.39 -8.45 6.62
C VAL A 42 -9.02 -7.79 6.48
N LEU A 43 -8.68 -6.83 7.35
CA LEU A 43 -7.38 -6.16 7.28
C LEU A 43 -6.20 -7.12 7.49
N GLY A 44 -6.31 -8.05 8.46
CA GLY A 44 -5.28 -9.07 8.67
C GLY A 44 -5.13 -10.05 7.49
N MET A 45 -6.26 -10.41 6.87
CA MET A 45 -6.29 -11.25 5.67
C MET A 45 -5.62 -10.56 4.49
N LEU A 46 -5.92 -9.28 4.27
CA LEU A 46 -5.26 -8.46 3.25
C LEU A 46 -3.74 -8.46 3.45
N MET A 47 -3.26 -8.13 4.65
CA MET A 47 -1.82 -8.11 4.96
C MET A 47 -1.15 -9.46 4.72
N SER A 48 -1.80 -10.56 5.11
CA SER A 48 -1.27 -11.92 4.90
C SER A 48 -1.21 -12.29 3.41
N VAL A 49 -2.22 -11.87 2.63
CA VAL A 49 -2.24 -12.09 1.17
C VAL A 49 -1.19 -11.22 0.47
N GLU A 50 -1.03 -9.96 0.87
CA GLU A 50 0.03 -9.06 0.39
C GLU A 50 1.41 -9.68 0.62
N GLU A 51 1.68 -10.20 1.82
CA GLU A 51 2.95 -10.85 2.14
C GLU A 51 3.18 -12.11 1.29
N ALA A 52 2.13 -12.92 1.07
CA ALA A 52 2.24 -14.16 0.33
C ALA A 52 2.39 -13.96 -1.19
N THR A 53 1.76 -12.92 -1.74
CA THR A 53 1.73 -12.65 -3.19
C THR A 53 2.69 -11.56 -3.62
N GLY A 54 3.18 -10.75 -2.68
CA GLY A 54 4.08 -9.62 -2.91
C GLY A 54 3.39 -8.38 -3.47
N ILE A 55 2.05 -8.33 -3.48
CA ILE A 55 1.29 -7.17 -3.98
C ILE A 55 1.03 -6.13 -2.89
N SER A 56 0.58 -4.95 -3.29
CA SER A 56 0.01 -3.95 -2.39
C SER A 56 -1.48 -3.75 -2.67
N VAL A 57 -2.30 -4.12 -1.70
CA VAL A 57 -3.77 -3.98 -1.71
C VAL A 57 -4.17 -2.74 -0.95
N ASP A 58 -4.99 -1.89 -1.58
CA ASP A 58 -5.56 -0.72 -0.92
C ASP A 58 -6.91 -1.06 -0.27
N PRO A 59 -7.03 -0.99 1.08
CA PRO A 59 -8.28 -1.30 1.76
C PRO A 59 -9.36 -0.22 1.56
N GLU A 60 -8.99 1.01 1.17
CA GLU A 60 -9.95 2.09 0.91
C GLU A 60 -10.67 1.91 -0.44
N GLY A 61 -9.98 1.33 -1.43
CA GLY A 61 -10.53 0.99 -2.75
C GLY A 61 -11.23 -0.36 -2.83
N LEU A 62 -11.32 -1.10 -1.72
CA LEU A 62 -11.94 -2.43 -1.68
C LEU A 62 -13.44 -2.32 -1.48
N ASP A 63 -14.23 -2.83 -2.43
CA ASP A 63 -15.69 -2.78 -2.34
C ASP A 63 -16.26 -3.97 -1.55
N ILE A 64 -17.46 -3.81 -1.00
CA ILE A 64 -18.18 -4.88 -0.28
C ILE A 64 -18.48 -6.05 -1.22
N ASP A 65 -18.64 -5.79 -2.52
CA ASP A 65 -18.87 -6.83 -3.54
C ASP A 65 -17.62 -7.69 -3.77
N ASP A 66 -16.42 -7.12 -3.65
CA ASP A 66 -15.14 -7.86 -3.74
C ASP A 66 -14.95 -8.79 -2.53
N LEU A 67 -15.47 -8.40 -1.38
CA LEU A 67 -15.43 -9.21 -0.15
C LEU A 67 -16.67 -10.08 0.05
N ARG A 68 -17.57 -10.16 -0.93
CA ARG A 68 -18.83 -10.90 -0.78
C ARG A 68 -18.60 -12.40 -0.70
N THR A 69 -17.75 -12.92 -1.56
CA THR A 69 -17.43 -14.35 -1.67
C THR A 69 -15.93 -14.55 -1.82
N LEU A 70 -15.45 -15.76 -1.54
CA LEU A 70 -14.04 -16.10 -1.74
C LEU A 70 -13.63 -15.93 -3.21
N GLY A 71 -14.53 -16.24 -4.16
CA GLY A 71 -14.31 -16.03 -5.58
C GLY A 71 -14.12 -14.56 -5.92
N SER A 72 -15.05 -13.69 -5.49
CA SER A 72 -14.95 -12.23 -5.68
C SER A 72 -13.61 -11.69 -5.18
N PHE A 73 -13.17 -12.15 -4.01
CA PHE A 73 -11.93 -11.67 -3.42
C PHE A 73 -10.71 -12.20 -4.18
N ALA A 74 -10.74 -13.46 -4.63
CA ALA A 74 -9.70 -14.01 -5.48
C ALA A 74 -9.63 -13.28 -6.84
N ASP A 75 -10.75 -12.86 -7.43
CA ASP A 75 -10.78 -12.05 -8.64
C ASP A 75 -10.13 -10.67 -8.42
N TYR A 76 -10.41 -10.03 -7.28
CA TYR A 76 -9.76 -8.78 -6.90
C TYR A 76 -8.24 -8.93 -6.79
N VAL A 77 -7.77 -9.95 -6.06
CA VAL A 77 -6.33 -10.20 -5.87
C VAL A 77 -5.65 -10.56 -7.19
N GLU A 78 -6.29 -11.36 -8.04
CA GLU A 78 -5.74 -11.69 -9.37
C GLU A 78 -5.61 -10.44 -10.24
N ALA A 79 -6.60 -9.53 -10.21
CA ALA A 79 -6.53 -8.26 -10.92
C ALA A 79 -5.38 -7.39 -10.39
N ALA A 80 -5.15 -7.35 -9.08
CA ALA A 80 -4.04 -6.63 -8.46
C ALA A 80 -2.67 -7.20 -8.88
N ILE A 81 -2.50 -8.54 -8.83
CA ILE A 81 -1.28 -9.22 -9.31
C ILE A 81 -1.01 -8.88 -10.78
N ARG A 82 -2.04 -8.91 -11.62
CA ARG A 82 -1.92 -8.55 -13.05
C ARG A 82 -1.53 -7.08 -13.23
N ALA A 83 -2.08 -6.18 -12.40
CA ALA A 83 -1.77 -4.76 -12.45
C ALA A 83 -0.33 -4.47 -12.00
N GLU A 84 0.18 -5.16 -10.98
CA GLU A 84 1.56 -5.01 -10.50
C GLU A 84 2.61 -5.60 -11.44
N GLY A 85 2.32 -6.75 -12.04
CA GLY A 85 3.18 -7.34 -13.08
C GLY A 85 3.37 -6.42 -14.30
N VAL A 86 2.45 -5.47 -14.54
CA VAL A 86 2.58 -4.44 -15.57
C VAL A 86 3.49 -3.28 -15.13
N ARG A 87 3.55 -2.96 -13.83
CA ARG A 87 4.40 -1.86 -13.29
C ARG A 87 5.89 -2.26 -13.31
N ASP A 88 6.19 -3.51 -12.99
CA ASP A 88 7.57 -4.03 -13.02
C ASP A 88 8.14 -4.09 -14.46
N ALA A 89 7.28 -4.33 -15.45
CA ALA A 89 7.67 -4.31 -16.87
C ALA A 89 7.89 -2.89 -17.44
N GLY A 90 7.51 -1.83 -16.73
CA GLY A 90 7.62 -0.43 -17.14
C GLY A 90 8.63 0.41 -16.32
N GLY A 91 9.29 -0.17 -15.31
CA GLY A 91 10.16 0.53 -14.36
C GLY A 91 11.60 0.76 -14.85
N ALA A 92 11.78 1.36 -16.02
CA ALA A 92 13.06 1.95 -16.41
C ALA A 92 12.90 3.47 -16.46
N GLY A 93 13.06 4.14 -15.32
CA GLY A 93 13.05 5.61 -15.29
C GLY A 93 12.73 6.24 -13.94
N ASP A 94 13.54 5.99 -12.91
CA ASP A 94 13.87 7.06 -11.98
C ASP A 94 15.37 7.03 -11.74
N THR A 95 16.06 7.80 -12.59
CA THR A 95 17.49 8.05 -12.50
C THR A 95 17.67 9.29 -11.65
N GLY A 96 18.19 9.10 -10.45
CA GLY A 96 19.15 9.99 -9.79
C GLY A 96 18.77 11.45 -9.57
N ASP A 97 18.64 11.82 -8.31
CA ASP A 97 19.28 13.02 -7.77
C ASP A 97 19.84 12.60 -6.40
N GLY A 98 21.15 12.42 -6.23
CA GLY A 98 22.17 13.43 -6.53
C GLY A 98 22.43 14.15 -5.21
N GLY A 99 23.37 13.64 -4.43
CA GLY A 99 23.57 14.06 -3.06
C GLY A 99 23.99 15.52 -2.90
N ASP A 100 23.65 16.09 -1.75
CA ASP A 100 24.44 17.16 -1.14
C ASP A 100 24.67 16.82 0.33
N ALA A 101 25.80 16.18 0.57
CA ALA A 101 26.41 16.05 1.88
C ALA A 101 27.90 16.36 1.71
N ALA A 102 28.26 17.64 1.77
CA ALA A 102 29.64 18.05 2.02
C ALA A 102 29.69 19.35 2.83
N VAL A 103 30.08 19.15 4.07
CA VAL A 103 30.46 20.12 5.10
C VAL A 103 31.68 20.98 4.72
N ALA A 104 31.78 22.13 5.41
CA ALA A 104 33.00 22.78 5.94
C ALA A 104 33.57 24.05 5.26
N ALA A 105 33.35 25.16 5.97
CA ALA A 105 34.36 26.06 6.58
C ALA A 105 35.22 27.03 5.74
N GLY A 106 35.23 28.29 6.20
CA GLY A 106 36.24 29.35 5.95
C GLY A 106 35.85 30.28 4.80
N THR A 107 35.94 31.62 4.87
CA THR A 107 36.78 32.53 5.67
C THR A 107 36.24 33.97 5.61
N ALA A 108 36.40 34.70 6.72
CA ALA A 108 36.64 36.15 6.90
C ALA A 108 36.18 37.21 5.86
N GLY A 109 35.56 38.31 6.37
CA GLY A 109 35.07 39.51 5.65
C GLY A 109 36.14 40.48 5.13
N PRO A 110 35.97 41.83 5.12
CA PRO A 110 34.87 42.68 5.63
C PRO A 110 34.40 43.84 4.69
N ALA A 111 33.47 44.66 5.24
CA ALA A 111 33.32 46.12 5.07
C ALA A 111 32.45 46.72 3.94
N GLY A 112 31.67 47.75 4.33
CA GLY A 112 31.00 48.75 3.47
C GLY A 112 29.48 48.77 3.68
N ALA A 113 28.94 49.35 4.76
CA ALA A 113 28.71 50.78 5.00
C ALA A 113 27.66 51.46 4.10
N ALA A 114 26.80 52.24 4.76
CA ALA A 114 25.82 53.22 4.29
C ALA A 114 24.43 52.70 3.88
N ASP A 115 23.33 53.40 4.08
CA ASP A 115 22.87 54.49 4.96
C ASP A 115 21.44 54.81 4.46
N ALA A 116 20.60 55.35 5.36
CA ALA A 116 19.41 56.16 5.11
C ALA A 116 18.06 55.55 4.64
N GLY A 117 17.03 55.89 5.45
CA GLY A 117 15.74 56.43 4.97
C GLY A 117 14.53 55.50 5.10
N ARG A 118 13.79 55.49 6.22
CA ARG A 118 12.66 56.38 6.59
C ARG A 118 11.46 56.33 5.61
N ALA A 119 10.32 55.77 6.05
CA ALA A 119 9.02 56.46 6.25
C ALA A 119 7.79 55.53 6.13
N GLY A 120 6.80 55.77 7.00
CA GLY A 120 5.36 55.48 6.82
C GLY A 120 4.94 54.03 7.10
N GLU A 121 3.79 53.72 7.68
CA GLU A 121 2.62 54.52 8.02
C GLU A 121 1.73 53.69 8.97
N LYS A 122 0.94 54.38 9.80
CA LYS A 122 0.06 53.81 10.81
C LYS A 122 -1.32 53.43 10.24
N ALA A 123 -1.97 52.54 10.99
CA ALA A 123 -3.40 52.50 11.28
C ALA A 123 -4.36 51.99 10.21
N SER A 124 -5.06 50.91 10.55
CA SER A 124 -6.50 50.94 10.81
C SER A 124 -6.88 49.83 11.78
#